data_AF-A0A1G9SS15-F1
#
_entry.id   AF-A0A1G9SS15-F1
#
_cell.length_a   1.000
_cell.length_b   1.000
_cell.length_c   1.000
_cell.angle_alpha   90.00
_cell.angle_beta   90.00
_cell.angle_gamma   90.00
#
_symmetry.space_group_name_H-M   'P 1'
#
loop_
_entity.id
_entity.type
_entity.pdbx_description
1 polymer ?
#
loop_
_entity_poly.entity_id
_entity_poly.type
_entity_poly.pdbx_seq_one_letter_code
_entity_poly.pdbx_strand_id
1 'polypeptide(L)'
;MITQESARKRAGILRSGPVAPQYLRVLERRTSHDDLIDHLVRSTALQRGEAARVVLDVLAFFDETTEEFVRRRHRELQAGGGVNTEIFERIAAELPYRAVAPPELSLRQLRRIVYG
;
A
#
# COMPACT_ATOMS: atom_id res chain seq x y z
N MET A 1 -42.49 -36.63 1.01
CA MET A 1 -41.03 -36.78 1.13
C MET A 1 -40.42 -35.81 0.10
N ILE A 2 -40.02 -34.59 0.46
CA ILE A 2 -38.70 -34.17 1.01
C ILE A 2 -37.59 -34.59 0.01
N THR A 3 -36.79 -33.72 -0.65
CA THR A 3 -36.19 -32.42 -0.29
C THR A 3 -35.78 -31.62 -1.55
N GLN A 4 -35.72 -30.29 -1.45
CA GLN A 4 -34.86 -29.41 -2.27
C GLN A 4 -33.38 -29.64 -1.95
N GLU A 5 -32.45 -29.55 -2.91
CA GLU A 5 -31.19 -28.79 -2.72
C GLU A 5 -30.34 -28.66 -3.99
N SER A 6 -29.59 -27.56 -4.04
CA SER A 6 -28.40 -27.33 -4.87
C SER A 6 -28.59 -26.88 -6.31
N ALA A 7 -29.18 -25.70 -6.42
CA ALA A 7 -28.71 -24.70 -7.37
C ALA A 7 -27.26 -24.27 -7.04
N ARG A 8 -26.53 -23.89 -8.09
CA ARG A 8 -25.22 -23.22 -8.15
C ARG A 8 -24.00 -24.15 -8.28
N LYS A 9 -23.51 -24.26 -9.52
CA LYS A 9 -22.14 -23.84 -9.88
C LYS A 9 -21.88 -23.97 -11.38
N ARG A 10 -21.14 -22.98 -11.90
CA ARG A 10 -20.48 -22.91 -13.22
C ARG A 10 -21.23 -22.21 -14.36
N ALA A 11 -21.42 -20.91 -14.19
CA ALA A 11 -21.07 -19.93 -15.23
C ALA A 11 -19.81 -19.22 -14.70
N GLY A 12 -18.69 -19.10 -15.40
CA GLY A 12 -18.57 -18.78 -16.81
C GLY A 12 -18.00 -17.37 -16.93
N ILE A 13 -16.74 -17.21 -16.50
CA ILE A 13 -15.74 -16.24 -16.96
C ILE A 13 -16.29 -14.83 -17.25
N LEU A 14 -16.36 -14.00 -16.21
CA LEU A 14 -16.51 -12.55 -16.35
C LEU A 14 -15.11 -11.90 -16.40
N ARG A 15 -14.75 -11.48 -17.61
CA ARG A 15 -14.02 -10.24 -17.95
C ARG A 15 -12.90 -9.81 -17.00
N SER A 16 -11.68 -10.23 -17.32
CA SER A 16 -10.45 -9.55 -16.90
C SER A 16 -10.33 -8.23 -17.66
N GLY A 17 -10.97 -7.16 -17.16
CA GLY A 17 -10.62 -5.79 -17.56
C GLY A 17 -9.22 -5.44 -17.03
N PRO A 18 -8.52 -4.46 -17.64
CA PRO A 18 -7.21 -4.05 -17.15
C PRO A 18 -7.37 -3.57 -15.71
N VAL A 19 -6.60 -4.19 -14.80
CA VAL A 19 -6.52 -3.79 -13.40
C VAL A 19 -6.09 -2.32 -13.41
N ALA A 20 -7.02 -1.42 -13.10
CA ALA A 20 -6.72 0.00 -13.00
C ALA A 20 -5.51 0.17 -12.07
N PRO A 21 -4.49 0.96 -12.46
CA PRO A 21 -3.34 1.22 -11.60
C PRO A 21 -3.82 1.67 -10.22
N GLN A 22 -3.24 1.08 -9.17
CA GLN A 22 -3.66 1.30 -7.79
C GLN A 22 -3.56 2.77 -7.35
N TYR A 23 -2.84 3.60 -8.12
CA TYR A 23 -2.81 5.06 -8.00
C TYR A 23 -4.20 5.71 -8.07
N LEU A 24 -5.16 5.15 -8.82
CA LEU A 24 -6.52 5.74 -8.89
C LEU A 24 -7.33 5.52 -7.62
N ARG A 25 -7.02 4.47 -6.85
CA ARG A 25 -7.74 4.10 -5.61
C ARG A 25 -7.37 4.96 -4.41
N VAL A 26 -6.18 5.55 -4.42
CA VAL A 26 -5.74 6.56 -3.43
C VAL A 26 -6.51 7.88 -3.62
N LEU A 27 -6.98 8.15 -4.84
CA LEU A 27 -7.80 9.33 -5.15
C LEU A 27 -9.26 9.20 -4.65
N GLU A 28 -9.78 7.99 -4.44
CA GLU A 28 -11.18 7.80 -4.00
C GLU A 28 -11.34 7.76 -2.47
N ARG A 29 -10.26 7.49 -1.72
CA ARG A 29 -10.22 7.63 -0.25
C ARG A 29 -9.95 9.07 0.20
N ARG A 30 -10.04 10.04 -0.73
CA ARG A 30 -10.03 11.49 -0.51
C ARG A 30 -11.32 11.93 0.19
N THR A 31 -11.49 11.60 1.45
CA THR A 31 -12.12 12.59 2.34
C THR A 31 -11.20 13.81 2.28
N SER A 32 -11.74 14.96 1.88
CA SER A 32 -10.90 16.04 1.36
C SER A 32 -9.82 16.43 2.37
N HIS A 33 -8.57 16.56 1.93
CA HIS A 33 -7.48 16.97 2.81
C HIS A 33 -7.65 18.42 3.31
N ASP A 34 -8.78 19.06 3.05
CA ASP A 34 -9.09 20.42 3.42
C ASP A 34 -9.04 20.61 4.93
N ASP A 35 -9.48 19.64 5.73
CA ASP A 35 -9.39 19.74 7.21
C ASP A 35 -7.95 19.80 7.69
N LEU A 36 -7.06 19.01 7.07
CA LEU A 36 -5.63 19.00 7.37
C LEU A 36 -4.95 20.28 6.85
N ILE A 37 -5.29 20.73 5.66
CA ILE A 37 -4.81 21.98 5.07
C ILE A 37 -5.23 23.16 5.94
N ASP A 38 -6.49 23.20 6.38
CA ASP A 38 -7.04 24.23 7.24
C ASP A 38 -6.37 24.20 8.63
N HIS A 39 -6.08 23.01 9.15
CA HIS A 39 -5.29 22.88 10.37
C HIS A 39 -3.89 23.47 10.19
N LEU A 40 -3.19 23.15 9.10
CA LEU A 40 -1.84 23.65 8.80
C LEU A 40 -1.82 25.17 8.60
N VAL A 41 -2.79 25.73 7.89
CA VAL A 41 -2.93 27.18 7.72
C VAL A 41 -3.15 27.88 9.06
N ARG A 42 -3.85 27.24 10.02
CA ARG A 42 -4.07 27.79 11.36
C ARG A 42 -2.87 27.63 12.30
N SER A 43 -2.10 26.55 12.16
CA SER A 43 -1.01 26.21 13.09
C SER A 43 0.38 26.65 12.61
N THR A 44 0.49 27.09 11.36
CA THR A 44 1.74 27.54 10.73
C THR A 44 1.53 28.86 9.99
N ALA A 45 2.61 29.45 9.46
CA ALA A 45 2.53 30.64 8.61
C ALA A 45 2.26 30.32 7.12
N LEU A 46 1.94 29.07 6.78
CA LEU A 46 1.74 28.63 5.40
C LEU A 46 0.42 29.16 4.83
N GLN A 47 0.45 29.63 3.59
CA GLN A 47 -0.76 29.90 2.84
C GLN A 47 -1.44 28.60 2.40
N ARG A 48 -2.75 28.64 2.14
CA ARG A 48 -3.55 27.46 1.77
C ARG A 48 -2.95 26.67 0.61
N GLY A 49 -2.42 27.36 -0.41
CA GLY A 49 -1.77 26.72 -1.56
C GLY A 49 -0.45 26.02 -1.19
N GLU A 50 0.33 26.60 -0.29
CA GLU A 50 1.58 26.02 0.19
C GLU A 50 1.32 24.81 1.09
N ALA A 51 0.36 24.92 2.01
CA ALA A 51 -0.07 23.82 2.85
C ALA A 51 -0.59 22.64 2.01
N ALA A 52 -1.39 22.89 0.97
CA ALA A 52 -1.84 21.85 0.06
C ALA A 52 -0.67 21.16 -0.66
N ARG A 53 0.33 21.93 -1.11
CA ARG A 53 1.52 21.39 -1.77
C ARG A 53 2.36 20.55 -0.83
N VAL A 54 2.59 20.99 0.40
CA VAL A 54 3.30 20.21 1.43
C VAL A 54 2.57 18.91 1.72
N VAL A 55 1.25 18.93 1.86
CA VAL A 55 0.45 17.71 2.06
C VAL A 55 0.62 16.75 0.88
N LEU A 56 0.54 17.26 -0.35
CA LEU A 56 0.74 16.44 -1.54
C LEU A 56 2.18 15.89 -1.65
N ASP A 57 3.19 16.69 -1.30
CA ASP A 57 4.60 16.29 -1.35
C ASP A 57 4.91 15.24 -0.27
N VAL A 58 4.34 15.40 0.94
CA VAL A 58 4.45 14.41 2.03
C VAL A 58 3.73 13.12 1.66
N LEU A 59 2.53 13.21 1.08
CA LEU A 59 1.81 12.04 0.60
C LEU A 59 2.56 11.35 -0.53
N ALA A 60 3.11 12.10 -1.48
CA ALA A 60 3.95 11.58 -2.57
C ALA A 60 5.22 10.92 -2.04
N PHE A 61 5.83 11.48 -1.00
CA PHE A 61 6.97 10.89 -0.30
C PHE A 61 6.62 9.55 0.35
N PHE A 62 5.37 9.37 0.81
CA PHE A 62 4.86 8.13 1.37
C PHE A 62 4.12 7.23 0.37
N ASP A 63 4.02 7.63 -0.91
CA ASP A 63 3.28 6.90 -1.96
C ASP A 63 4.04 5.65 -2.45
N GLU A 64 5.27 5.40 -1.96
CA GLU A 64 5.89 4.08 -2.11
C GLU A 64 5.00 3.05 -1.41
N THR A 65 4.32 2.22 -2.20
CA THR A 65 3.45 1.17 -1.68
C THR A 65 4.25 0.22 -0.80
N THR A 66 3.56 -0.55 0.06
CA THR A 66 4.25 -1.56 0.88
C THR A 66 4.95 -2.58 0.00
N GLU A 67 4.35 -2.90 -1.13
CA GLU A 67 4.87 -3.80 -2.13
C GLU A 67 6.14 -3.26 -2.82
N GLU A 68 6.14 -1.99 -3.23
CA GLU A 68 7.31 -1.35 -3.85
C GLU A 68 8.48 -1.27 -2.89
N PHE A 69 8.24 -0.87 -1.64
CA PHE A 69 9.25 -0.85 -0.58
C PHE A 69 9.87 -2.22 -0.37
N VAL A 70 9.04 -3.26 -0.19
CA VAL A 70 9.51 -4.64 0.02
C VAL A 70 10.35 -5.12 -1.16
N ARG A 71 9.92 -4.86 -2.40
CA ARG A 71 10.68 -5.25 -3.60
C ARG A 71 11.99 -4.49 -3.75
N ARG A 72 12.02 -3.19 -3.45
CA ARG A 72 13.25 -2.39 -3.51
C ARG A 72 14.24 -2.83 -2.44
N ARG A 73 13.82 -2.92 -1.17
CA ARG A 73 14.68 -3.36 -0.06
C ARG A 73 15.18 -4.80 -0.23
N HIS A 74 14.35 -5.71 -0.74
CA HIS A 74 14.79 -7.06 -1.07
C HIS A 74 15.93 -7.06 -2.09
N ARG A 75 15.79 -6.30 -3.19
CA ARG A 75 16.85 -6.19 -4.21
C ARG A 75 18.14 -5.59 -3.64
N GLU A 76 18.04 -4.55 -2.82
CA GLU A 76 19.20 -3.91 -2.17
C GLU A 76 19.94 -4.89 -1.25
N LEU A 77 19.22 -5.64 -0.42
CA LEU A 77 19.81 -6.61 0.50
C LEU A 77 20.35 -7.85 -0.22
N GLN A 78 19.68 -8.29 -1.29
CA GLN A 78 20.15 -9.39 -2.13
C GLN A 78 21.42 -9.01 -2.91
N ALA A 79 21.52 -7.78 -3.39
CA ALA A 79 22.74 -7.26 -4.02
C ALA A 79 23.92 -7.20 -3.03
N GLY A 80 23.65 -7.04 -1.73
CA GLY A 80 24.63 -7.12 -0.65
C GLY A 80 25.02 -8.54 -0.23
N GLY A 81 24.50 -9.59 -0.88
CA GLY A 81 24.82 -10.99 -0.61
C GLY A 81 24.05 -11.62 0.58
N GLY A 82 22.97 -10.98 1.05
CA GLY A 82 22.17 -11.51 2.15
C GLY A 82 21.42 -12.80 1.81
N VAL A 83 21.18 -13.65 2.81
CA VAL A 83 20.38 -14.88 2.65
C VAL A 83 18.90 -14.55 2.68
N ASN A 84 18.10 -15.11 1.76
CA ASN A 84 16.67 -14.79 1.60
C ASN A 84 15.87 -14.78 2.92
N THR A 85 16.10 -15.74 3.81
CA THR A 85 15.41 -15.81 5.11
C THR A 85 15.69 -14.56 5.96
N GLU A 86 16.96 -14.20 6.10
CA GLU A 86 17.41 -13.02 6.86
C GLU A 86 16.92 -11.71 6.22
N ILE A 87 16.85 -11.66 4.88
CA ILE A 87 16.31 -10.52 4.14
C ILE A 87 14.84 -10.28 4.52
N PHE A 88 14.01 -11.33 4.50
CA PHE A 88 12.59 -11.18 4.82
C PHE A 88 12.35 -10.86 6.31
N GLU A 89 13.16 -11.42 7.22
CA GLU A 89 13.12 -11.07 8.65
C GLU A 89 13.49 -9.61 8.90
N ARG A 90 14.56 -9.14 8.24
CA ARG A 90 14.99 -7.75 8.32
C ARG A 90 13.95 -6.80 7.74
N ILE A 91 13.36 -7.12 6.59
CA ILE A 91 12.28 -6.33 6.01
C ILE A 91 11.07 -6.29 6.96
N ALA A 92 10.68 -7.43 7.56
CA ALA A 92 9.59 -7.47 8.53
C ALA A 92 9.84 -6.57 9.75
N ALA A 93 11.09 -6.48 10.22
CA ALA A 93 11.50 -5.60 11.29
C ALA A 93 11.55 -4.11 10.87
N GLU A 94 11.82 -3.79 9.60
CA GLU A 94 11.87 -2.41 9.09
C GLU A 94 10.47 -1.82 8.83
N LEU A 95 9.46 -2.65 8.54
CA LEU A 95 8.11 -2.21 8.18
C LEU A 95 7.36 -1.38 9.26
N PRO A 96 7.41 -1.71 10.56
CA PRO A 96 6.74 -0.94 11.61
C PRO A 96 7.29 0.49 11.79
N TYR A 97 8.53 0.75 11.36
CA TYR A 97 9.16 2.06 11.48
C TYR A 97 8.83 3.01 10.32
N ARG A 98 7.99 2.58 9.36
CA ARG A 98 7.50 3.43 8.29
C ARG A 98 6.46 4.43 8.81
N ALA A 99 6.49 5.65 8.30
CA ALA A 99 5.55 6.69 8.75
C ALA A 99 4.08 6.36 8.41
N VAL A 100 3.87 5.58 7.34
CA VAL A 100 2.60 4.88 7.10
C VAL A 100 2.88 3.40 7.31
N ALA A 101 2.78 2.97 8.57
CA ALA A 101 2.99 1.58 8.93
C ALA A 101 1.91 0.72 8.28
N PRO A 102 2.27 -0.24 7.41
CA PRO A 102 1.31 -1.19 6.90
C PRO A 102 0.79 -2.10 8.01
N PRO A 103 -0.36 -2.76 7.81
CA PRO A 103 -0.76 -3.87 8.68
C PRO A 103 0.37 -4.90 8.76
N GLU A 104 0.53 -5.56 9.91
CA GLU A 104 1.58 -6.55 10.13
C GLU A 104 1.55 -7.63 9.03
N LEU A 105 2.65 -7.73 8.28
CA LEU A 105 2.80 -8.70 7.20
C LEU A 105 3.63 -9.88 7.70
N SER A 106 3.08 -11.09 7.56
CA SER A 106 3.82 -12.33 7.78
C SER A 106 4.90 -12.52 6.71
N LEU A 107 5.95 -13.28 7.04
CA LEU A 107 7.01 -13.66 6.09
C LEU A 107 6.45 -14.30 4.81
N ARG A 108 5.35 -15.04 4.93
CA ARG A 108 4.66 -15.64 3.78
C ARG A 108 4.05 -14.58 2.86
N GLN A 109 3.46 -13.53 3.42
CA GLN A 109 2.93 -12.40 2.64
C GLN A 109 4.06 -11.63 1.97
N LEU A 110 5.17 -11.39 2.66
CA LEU A 110 6.36 -10.73 2.08
C LEU A 110 6.94 -11.50 0.89
N ARG A 111 7.08 -12.83 1.03
CA ARG A 111 7.52 -13.69 -0.08
C ARG A 111 6.58 -13.61 -1.29
N ARG A 112 5.27 -13.53 -1.05
CA ARG A 112 4.27 -13.41 -2.12
C ARG A 112 4.31 -12.05 -2.81
N ILE A 113 4.72 -10.99 -2.12
CA ILE A 113 4.90 -9.66 -2.72
C ILE A 113 6.10 -9.63 -3.68
N VAL A 114 7.15 -10.39 -3.37
CA VAL A 114 8.40 -10.43 -4.16
C VAL A 114 8.32 -11.43 -5.31
N TYR A 115 7.73 -12.61 -5.08
CA TYR A 115 7.73 -13.72 -6.06
C TYR A 115 6.36 -14.02 -6.69
N GLY A 116 5.29 -13.46 -6.13
CA GLY A 116 3.91 -13.63 -6.64
C GLY A 116 3.51 -12.51 -7.58
#